data_AF-A0A944QTR7-F1
#
_entry.id   AF-A0A944QTR7-F1
#
_cell.length_a   1.000
_cell.length_b   1.000
_cell.length_c   1.000
_cell.angle_alpha   90.00
_cell.angle_beta   90.00
_cell.angle_gamma   90.00
#
_symmetry.space_group_name_H-M   'P 1'
#
loop_
_entity.id
_entity.type
_entity.pdbx_description
1 polymer ?
#
loop_
_entity_poly.entity_id
_entity_poly.type
_entity_poly.pdbx_seq_one_letter_code
_entity_poly.pdbx_strand_id
1 'polypeptide(L)'
;MKKLLGFIFIVFFGITTSTFAAPFTYTFSGTISHILDDAGAAAVAGISVGDSVSYTFLIDRARDPIEMYYDGSLNPNLIDSPPSRDYFYVDLLSGSLIDEVNGGSFDSAGDIAVYKEGLELDSPAGQGVIFLTGSDDNFIRLEGGLDLWTIGSIVNVEETAFDENVFYTTVTSQNLTLTNISAVPVPAAVWLFGTGLLGIFGFNYRKNKA
;
A
#
# COMPACT_ATOMS: atom_id res chain seq x y z
N MET A 1 30.46 -28.66 -36.52
CA MET A 1 29.09 -28.65 -35.96
C MET A 1 29.02 -28.73 -34.41
N LYS A 2 30.14 -28.68 -33.65
CA LYS A 2 30.12 -28.82 -32.17
C LYS A 2 30.20 -27.50 -31.38
N LYS A 3 30.38 -26.35 -32.03
CA LYS A 3 30.58 -25.04 -31.35
C LYS A 3 29.33 -24.16 -31.23
N LEU A 4 28.22 -24.55 -31.87
CA LEU A 4 26.98 -23.76 -31.86
C LEU A 4 26.05 -24.10 -30.68
N LEU A 5 26.26 -25.26 -30.04
CA LEU A 5 25.40 -25.73 -28.94
C LEU A 5 25.76 -25.08 -27.58
N GLY A 6 26.97 -24.53 -27.44
CA GLY A 6 27.41 -23.91 -26.18
C GLY A 6 26.91 -22.48 -25.95
N PHE A 7 26.52 -21.76 -27.00
CA PHE A 7 26.15 -20.33 -26.88
C PHE A 7 24.68 -20.12 -26.45
N ILE A 8 23.80 -21.08 -26.76
CA ILE A 8 22.38 -21.02 -26.35
C ILE A 8 22.21 -21.27 -24.84
N PHE A 9 23.14 -21.99 -24.20
CA PHE A 9 23.10 -22.25 -22.77
C PHE A 9 23.55 -21.07 -21.89
N ILE A 10 24.38 -20.15 -22.41
CA ILE A 10 24.92 -19.03 -21.64
C ILE A 10 23.93 -17.87 -21.52
N VAL A 11 23.01 -17.70 -22.49
CA VAL A 11 22.00 -16.63 -22.46
C VAL A 11 20.86 -16.93 -21.47
N PHE A 12 20.60 -18.20 -21.14
CA PHE A 12 19.56 -18.58 -20.18
C PHE A 12 19.97 -18.49 -18.71
N PHE A 13 21.27 -18.42 -18.40
CA PHE A 13 21.79 -18.41 -17.01
C PHE A 13 22.05 -17.00 -16.44
N GLY A 14 21.92 -15.95 -17.27
CA GLY A 14 22.30 -14.58 -16.88
C GLY A 14 21.17 -13.67 -16.42
N ILE A 15 19.91 -14.11 -16.49
CA ILE A 15 18.78 -13.29 -16.05
C ILE A 15 18.29 -13.87 -14.73
N THR A 16 19.00 -13.55 -13.64
CA THR A 16 18.37 -13.59 -12.32
C THR A 16 17.35 -12.45 -12.31
N THR A 17 16.15 -12.69 -12.83
CA THR A 17 15.04 -11.80 -12.56
C THR A 17 14.81 -11.88 -11.06
N SER A 18 15.16 -10.83 -10.33
CA SER A 18 14.53 -10.57 -9.04
C SER A 18 13.03 -10.46 -9.34
N THR A 19 12.30 -11.54 -9.15
CA THR A 19 10.85 -11.55 -9.20
C THR A 19 10.40 -10.81 -7.95
N PHE A 20 10.39 -9.49 -8.01
CA PHE A 20 9.69 -8.69 -7.01
C PHE A 20 8.23 -9.10 -7.07
N ALA A 21 7.65 -9.41 -5.90
CA ALA A 21 6.23 -9.70 -5.81
C ALA A 21 5.49 -8.48 -6.39
N ALA A 22 4.65 -8.72 -7.41
CA ALA A 22 3.85 -7.64 -7.97
C ALA A 22 2.93 -7.08 -6.88
N PRO A 23 2.63 -5.78 -6.90
CA PRO A 23 1.70 -5.21 -5.94
C PRO A 23 0.29 -5.78 -6.15
N PHE A 24 -0.46 -5.85 -5.06
CA PHE A 24 -1.84 -6.34 -5.03
C PHE A 24 -2.75 -5.27 -4.44
N THR A 25 -4.01 -5.26 -4.86
CA THR A 25 -5.05 -4.47 -4.22
C THR A 25 -5.92 -5.35 -3.33
N TYR A 26 -6.29 -4.81 -2.16
CA TYR A 26 -7.13 -5.45 -1.16
C TYR A 26 -8.32 -4.55 -0.88
N THR A 27 -9.54 -5.06 -1.04
CA THR A 27 -10.77 -4.30 -0.79
C THR A 27 -11.51 -4.84 0.43
N PHE A 28 -11.72 -3.98 1.41
CA PHE A 28 -12.44 -4.27 2.64
C PHE A 28 -13.79 -3.57 2.62
N SER A 29 -14.86 -4.26 2.97
CA SER A 29 -16.21 -3.70 2.95
C SER A 29 -16.96 -4.00 4.24
N GLY A 30 -17.82 -3.07 4.65
CA GLY A 30 -18.58 -3.16 5.90
C GLY A 30 -19.46 -1.93 6.08
N THR A 31 -19.68 -1.54 7.34
CA THR A 31 -20.46 -0.34 7.69
C THR A 31 -19.75 0.48 8.76
N ILE A 32 -20.05 1.79 8.80
CA ILE A 32 -19.62 2.66 9.90
C ILE A 32 -20.28 2.18 11.20
N SER A 33 -19.48 1.98 12.23
CA SER A 33 -19.92 1.48 13.54
C SER A 33 -20.01 2.56 14.61
N HIS A 34 -19.18 3.59 14.52
CA HIS A 34 -19.12 4.68 15.49
C HIS A 34 -18.58 5.96 14.84
N ILE A 35 -19.06 7.11 15.28
CA ILE A 35 -18.59 8.44 14.88
C ILE A 35 -18.47 9.30 16.14
N LEU A 36 -17.31 9.93 16.32
CA LEU A 36 -17.10 11.09 17.19
C LEU A 36 -16.76 12.27 16.29
N ASP A 37 -17.44 13.40 16.42
CA ASP A 37 -17.42 14.47 15.40
C ASP A 37 -17.18 15.86 16.02
N ASP A 38 -16.18 15.99 16.89
CA ASP A 38 -15.89 17.25 17.58
C ASP A 38 -15.36 18.32 16.61
N ALA A 39 -14.66 17.91 15.54
CA ALA A 39 -14.21 18.80 14.45
C ALA A 39 -15.30 19.06 13.38
N GLY A 40 -16.38 18.28 13.35
CA GLY A 40 -17.48 18.44 12.38
C GLY A 40 -17.20 17.86 10.98
N ALA A 41 -16.14 17.08 10.80
CA ALA A 41 -15.78 16.53 9.49
C ALA A 41 -16.81 15.51 8.99
N ALA A 42 -17.38 14.69 9.89
CA ALA A 42 -18.39 13.71 9.52
C ALA A 42 -19.72 14.38 9.14
N ALA A 43 -20.12 15.45 9.84
CA ALA A 43 -21.27 16.26 9.47
C ALA A 43 -21.10 16.92 8.09
N VAL A 44 -19.91 17.40 7.76
CA VAL A 44 -19.58 17.97 6.43
C VAL A 44 -19.62 16.89 5.35
N ALA A 45 -19.08 15.71 5.62
CA ALA A 45 -19.13 14.56 4.72
C ALA A 45 -20.55 13.98 4.54
N GLY A 46 -21.47 14.29 5.46
CA GLY A 46 -22.86 13.83 5.41
C GLY A 46 -23.00 12.33 5.66
N ILE A 47 -22.07 11.75 6.44
CA ILE A 47 -22.04 10.33 6.77
C ILE A 47 -22.71 10.06 8.12
N SER A 48 -23.12 8.81 8.34
CA SER A 48 -23.82 8.38 9.55
C SER A 48 -23.47 6.93 9.92
N VAL A 49 -23.63 6.60 11.20
CA VAL A 49 -23.48 5.21 11.66
C VAL A 49 -24.46 4.30 10.91
N GLY A 50 -23.96 3.19 10.38
CA GLY A 50 -24.71 2.25 9.54
C GLY A 50 -24.50 2.44 8.03
N ASP A 51 -23.90 3.56 7.59
CA ASP A 51 -23.56 3.74 6.18
C ASP A 51 -22.56 2.68 5.72
N SER A 52 -22.69 2.25 4.46
CA SER A 52 -21.80 1.26 3.87
C SER A 52 -20.47 1.90 3.48
N VAL A 53 -19.36 1.20 3.73
CA VAL A 53 -18.01 1.65 3.45
C VAL A 53 -17.23 0.62 2.66
N SER A 54 -16.27 1.09 1.86
CA SER A 54 -15.38 0.24 1.08
C SER A 54 -13.99 0.87 0.94
N TYR A 55 -13.00 0.30 1.60
CA TYR A 55 -11.60 0.74 1.54
C TYR A 55 -10.81 -0.17 0.59
N THR A 56 -10.07 0.42 -0.34
CA THR A 56 -9.17 -0.32 -1.22
C THR A 56 -7.74 0.14 -1.01
N PHE A 57 -6.87 -0.78 -0.59
CA PHE A 57 -5.45 -0.53 -0.38
C PHE A 57 -4.62 -1.19 -1.49
N LEU A 58 -3.59 -0.51 -1.94
CA LEU A 58 -2.47 -1.09 -2.67
C LEU A 58 -1.44 -1.59 -1.67
N ILE A 59 -0.98 -2.83 -1.82
CA ILE A 59 0.03 -3.45 -0.97
C ILE A 59 1.21 -3.87 -1.84
N ASP A 60 2.40 -3.39 -1.51
CA ASP A 60 3.64 -3.72 -2.19
C ASP A 60 4.73 -4.08 -1.17
N ARG A 61 4.88 -5.38 -0.91
CA ARG A 61 5.90 -5.93 -0.01
C ARG A 61 7.32 -5.87 -0.57
N ALA A 62 7.49 -5.54 -1.85
CA ALA A 62 8.79 -5.39 -2.47
C ALA A 62 9.30 -3.94 -2.43
N ARG A 63 8.51 -3.01 -1.90
CA ARG A 63 8.81 -1.59 -1.82
C ARG A 63 8.87 -1.14 -0.38
N ASP A 64 9.85 -0.30 -0.08
CA ASP A 64 10.02 0.30 1.23
C ASP A 64 8.79 1.17 1.60
N PRO A 65 8.38 1.18 2.88
CA PRO A 65 7.34 2.09 3.37
C PRO A 65 7.75 3.55 3.19
N ILE A 66 6.77 4.46 3.19
CA ILE A 66 7.04 5.90 3.17
C ILE A 66 6.35 6.56 4.35
N GLU A 67 7.13 7.25 5.17
CA GLU A 67 6.67 8.27 6.10
C GLU A 67 7.50 9.53 5.80
N MET A 68 6.83 10.58 5.33
CA MET A 68 7.47 11.81 4.87
C MET A 68 6.97 12.99 5.69
N TYR A 69 7.90 13.79 6.20
CA TYR A 69 7.60 15.02 6.92
C TYR A 69 7.26 16.18 5.97
N TYR A 70 6.64 17.24 6.47
CA TYR A 70 6.34 18.44 5.68
C TYR A 70 7.59 19.16 5.14
N ASP A 71 8.78 18.92 5.71
CA ASP A 71 10.05 19.41 5.16
C ASP A 71 10.58 18.57 3.97
N GLY A 72 9.89 17.47 3.64
CA GLY A 72 10.22 16.53 2.57
C GLY A 72 11.24 15.45 2.94
N SER A 73 11.71 15.41 4.18
CA SER A 73 12.57 14.34 4.68
C SER A 73 11.77 13.07 4.96
N LEU A 74 12.43 11.91 4.87
CA LEU A 74 11.82 10.60 5.16
C LEU A 74 12.19 10.14 6.58
N ASN A 75 11.28 9.45 7.26
CA ASN A 75 11.58 8.79 8.53
C ASN A 75 12.55 7.61 8.29
N PRO A 76 13.81 7.67 8.79
CA PRO A 76 14.79 6.61 8.55
C PRO A 76 14.52 5.33 9.35
N ASN A 77 13.67 5.39 10.39
CA ASN A 77 13.47 4.29 11.32
C ASN A 77 12.63 3.13 10.76
N LEU A 78 11.98 3.34 9.61
CA LEU A 78 11.12 2.33 8.99
C LEU A 78 11.90 1.25 8.21
N ILE A 79 13.15 1.52 7.85
CA ILE A 79 13.96 0.64 6.98
C ILE A 79 14.85 -0.32 7.79
N ASP A 80 15.17 0.02 9.04
CA ASP A 80 16.03 -0.78 9.93
C ASP A 80 15.22 -1.40 11.08
N SER A 81 14.17 -2.14 10.73
CA SER A 81 13.28 -2.74 11.71
C SER A 81 13.82 -4.06 12.28
N PRO A 82 13.57 -4.34 13.57
CA PRO A 82 13.95 -5.63 14.16
C PRO A 82 13.19 -6.78 13.48
N PRO A 83 13.68 -8.04 13.56
CA PRO A 83 13.05 -9.19 12.89
C PRO A 83 11.59 -9.45 13.25
N SER A 84 11.10 -8.90 14.37
CA SER A 84 9.71 -9.01 14.81
C SER A 84 8.77 -7.98 14.13
N ARG A 85 9.30 -7.12 13.25
CA ARG A 85 8.60 -6.06 12.56
C ARG A 85 9.00 -6.06 11.08
N ASP A 86 8.05 -6.40 10.23
CA ASP A 86 8.21 -6.32 8.78
C ASP A 86 7.41 -5.13 8.26
N TYR A 87 8.10 -4.06 7.88
CA TYR A 87 7.46 -2.90 7.27
C TYR A 87 7.41 -3.05 5.75
N PHE A 88 6.33 -2.58 5.14
CA PHE A 88 6.12 -2.63 3.70
C PHE A 88 5.32 -1.43 3.22
N TYR A 89 5.34 -1.16 1.92
CA TYR A 89 4.56 -0.09 1.33
C TYR A 89 3.06 -0.44 1.26
N VAL A 90 2.23 0.49 1.76
CA VAL A 90 0.77 0.46 1.61
C VAL A 90 0.28 1.83 1.17
N ASP A 91 -0.70 1.89 0.28
CA ASP A 91 -1.31 3.15 -0.17
C ASP A 91 -2.83 3.00 -0.23
N LEU A 92 -3.58 3.99 0.24
CA LEU A 92 -5.02 4.01 0.01
C LEU A 92 -5.30 4.41 -1.43
N LEU A 93 -6.01 3.57 -2.18
CA LEU A 93 -6.47 3.89 -3.52
C LEU A 93 -7.86 4.52 -3.51
N SER A 94 -8.71 4.12 -2.57
CA SER A 94 -10.05 4.68 -2.39
C SER A 94 -10.64 4.29 -1.03
N GLY A 95 -11.61 5.08 -0.56
CA GLY A 95 -12.43 4.75 0.60
C GLY A 95 -12.37 5.75 1.76
N SER A 96 -11.54 6.80 1.68
CA SER A 96 -11.58 7.90 2.64
C SER A 96 -12.98 8.49 2.72
N LEU A 97 -13.43 8.76 3.94
CA LEU A 97 -14.78 9.22 4.25
C LEU A 97 -14.80 10.67 4.73
N ILE A 98 -13.71 11.15 5.34
CA ILE A 98 -13.60 12.48 5.92
C ILE A 98 -12.26 13.11 5.54
N ASP A 99 -12.26 14.43 5.38
CA ASP A 99 -11.06 15.24 5.17
C ASP A 99 -10.82 16.13 6.41
N GLU A 100 -9.61 16.68 6.53
CA GLU A 100 -9.30 17.73 7.51
C GLU A 100 -10.25 18.94 7.36
N VAL A 101 -10.53 19.61 8.48
CA VAL A 101 -11.43 20.77 8.52
C VAL A 101 -10.62 22.05 8.65
N ASN A 102 -10.91 23.04 7.80
CA ASN A 102 -10.21 24.33 7.81
C ASN A 102 -8.67 24.24 7.63
N GLY A 103 -8.17 23.15 7.03
CA GLY A 103 -6.75 22.94 6.75
C GLY A 103 -5.95 22.24 7.85
N GLY A 104 -6.60 21.67 8.86
CA GLY A 104 -5.91 20.88 9.89
C GLY A 104 -5.04 21.72 10.85
N SER A 105 -4.24 21.03 11.65
CA SER A 105 -3.40 21.58 12.72
C SER A 105 -1.91 21.21 12.61
N PHE A 106 -1.54 20.18 11.86
CA PHE A 106 -0.24 19.51 11.91
C PHE A 106 0.62 19.74 10.66
N ASP A 107 0.85 21.02 10.34
CA ASP A 107 1.62 21.45 9.15
C ASP A 107 3.09 21.83 9.44
N SER A 108 3.62 21.52 10.62
CA SER A 108 5.00 21.90 10.96
C SER A 108 6.01 20.99 10.27
N ALA A 109 7.24 21.49 10.09
CA ALA A 109 8.32 20.73 9.45
C ALA A 109 8.60 19.33 10.05
N GLY A 110 8.26 19.11 11.32
CA GLY A 110 8.43 17.82 12.01
C GLY A 110 7.17 16.94 12.03
N ASP A 111 6.05 17.44 11.52
CA ASP A 111 4.80 16.71 11.40
C ASP A 111 4.80 15.92 10.07
N ILE A 112 4.03 14.84 10.03
CA ILE A 112 4.05 13.87 8.94
C ILE A 112 3.02 14.28 7.88
N ALA A 113 3.52 14.62 6.70
CA ALA A 113 2.72 14.98 5.54
C ALA A 113 2.18 13.76 4.78
N VAL A 114 2.89 12.62 4.85
CA VAL A 114 2.51 11.41 4.11
C VAL A 114 2.85 10.15 4.90
N TYR A 115 1.83 9.34 5.19
CA TYR A 115 1.92 7.94 5.56
C TYR A 115 1.59 7.05 4.37
N LYS A 116 2.45 6.06 4.10
CA LYS A 116 2.24 4.95 3.17
C LYS A 116 2.96 3.71 3.66
N GLU A 117 2.50 3.21 4.80
CA GLU A 117 3.14 2.10 5.48
C GLU A 117 2.17 1.01 5.91
N GLY A 118 2.66 -0.22 5.82
CA GLY A 118 2.11 -1.37 6.49
C GLY A 118 3.15 -1.96 7.41
N LEU A 119 2.71 -2.55 8.50
CA LEU A 119 3.52 -3.23 9.49
C LEU A 119 2.90 -4.59 9.80
N GLU A 120 3.68 -5.65 9.63
CA GLU A 120 3.39 -6.95 10.22
C GLU A 120 4.22 -7.10 11.50
N LEU A 121 3.53 -7.24 12.62
CA LEU A 121 4.14 -7.45 13.92
C LEU A 121 3.99 -8.93 14.29
N ASP A 122 5.10 -9.63 14.47
CA ASP A 122 5.13 -10.98 15.04
C ASP A 122 6.02 -10.99 16.27
N SER A 123 5.42 -10.71 17.44
CA SER A 123 6.16 -10.61 18.70
C SER A 123 5.36 -11.20 19.87
N PRO A 124 6.04 -11.58 20.98
CA PRO A 124 5.35 -11.98 22.21
C PRO A 124 4.47 -10.89 22.82
N ALA A 125 4.69 -9.61 22.47
CA ALA A 125 3.93 -8.47 22.96
C ALA A 125 2.66 -8.19 22.15
N GLY A 126 2.50 -8.84 20.99
CA GLY A 126 1.36 -8.65 20.09
C GLY A 126 1.66 -9.19 18.70
N GLN A 127 0.60 -9.67 18.05
CA GLN A 127 0.62 -10.15 16.68
C GLN A 127 -0.48 -9.46 15.88
N GLY A 128 -0.16 -9.02 14.67
CA GLY A 128 -1.15 -8.40 13.79
C GLY A 128 -0.55 -7.67 12.60
N VAL A 129 -1.45 -7.11 11.81
CA VAL A 129 -1.12 -6.29 10.65
C VAL A 129 -1.75 -4.92 10.85
N ILE A 130 -0.95 -3.87 10.65
CA ILE A 130 -1.39 -2.48 10.73
C ILE A 130 -1.11 -1.82 9.39
N PHE A 131 -2.07 -1.09 8.83
CA PHE A 131 -1.80 -0.13 7.76
C PHE A 131 -2.01 1.29 8.28
N LEU A 132 -1.16 2.21 7.85
CA LEU A 132 -1.29 3.63 8.11
C LEU A 132 -1.07 4.42 6.82
N THR A 133 -2.02 5.29 6.51
CA THR A 133 -2.03 6.11 5.28
C THR A 133 -2.67 7.48 5.54
N GLY A 134 -2.31 8.50 4.76
CA GLY A 134 -2.79 9.88 4.95
C GLY A 134 -1.67 10.82 5.43
N SER A 135 -1.97 11.72 6.37
CA SER A 135 -1.08 12.68 7.04
C SER A 135 -1.43 12.78 8.53
N ASP A 136 -0.70 13.56 9.32
CA ASP A 136 -1.06 13.83 10.73
C ASP A 136 -2.40 14.57 10.87
N ASP A 137 -2.83 15.31 9.84
CA ASP A 137 -4.12 16.00 9.81
C ASP A 137 -5.30 15.12 9.40
N ASN A 138 -5.04 14.13 8.54
CA ASN A 138 -6.05 13.16 8.11
C ASN A 138 -5.40 11.81 7.82
N PHE A 139 -5.66 10.81 8.67
CA PHE A 139 -5.11 9.47 8.48
C PHE A 139 -6.16 8.37 8.61
N ILE A 140 -5.87 7.25 7.95
CA ILE A 140 -6.60 6.00 8.06
C ILE A 140 -5.68 4.94 8.62
N ARG A 141 -6.16 4.27 9.65
CA ARG A 141 -5.51 3.16 10.33
C ARG A 141 -6.35 1.89 10.19
N LEU A 142 -5.80 0.86 9.59
CA LEU A 142 -6.41 -0.47 9.53
C LEU A 142 -5.67 -1.41 10.47
N GLU A 143 -6.40 -2.21 11.24
CA GLU A 143 -5.86 -3.28 12.06
C GLU A 143 -6.50 -4.63 11.71
N GLY A 144 -5.67 -5.66 11.54
CA GLY A 144 -6.09 -7.04 11.30
C GLY A 144 -5.19 -8.07 11.98
N GLY A 145 -5.61 -9.33 11.94
CA GLY A 145 -4.78 -10.46 12.34
C GLY A 145 -3.69 -10.80 11.32
N LEU A 146 -2.76 -11.70 11.68
CA LEU A 146 -1.74 -12.22 10.74
C LEU A 146 -2.34 -13.04 9.59
N ASP A 147 -3.61 -13.44 9.71
CA ASP A 147 -4.42 -14.12 8.70
C ASP A 147 -5.15 -13.15 7.76
N LEU A 148 -4.81 -11.85 7.75
CA LEU A 148 -5.42 -10.82 6.90
C LEU A 148 -5.44 -11.15 5.40
N TRP A 149 -4.55 -12.03 4.95
CA TRP A 149 -4.25 -12.25 3.53
C TRP A 149 -5.25 -13.16 2.78
N THR A 150 -6.41 -13.46 3.38
CA THR A 150 -7.43 -14.34 2.80
C THR A 150 -8.79 -13.69 2.68
N ILE A 151 -9.49 -13.92 1.57
CA ILE A 151 -10.88 -13.45 1.41
C ILE A 151 -11.73 -13.95 2.60
N GLY A 152 -12.48 -13.04 3.21
CA GLY A 152 -13.26 -13.31 4.42
C GLY A 152 -12.58 -12.88 5.72
N SER A 153 -11.28 -12.55 5.70
CA SER A 153 -10.59 -12.01 6.89
C SER A 153 -11.22 -10.71 7.35
N ILE A 154 -11.17 -10.49 8.67
CA ILE A 154 -11.87 -9.40 9.35
C ILE A 154 -10.87 -8.37 9.85
N VAL A 155 -11.18 -7.08 9.67
CA VAL A 155 -10.37 -5.95 10.11
C VAL A 155 -11.21 -4.89 10.82
N ASN A 156 -10.53 -4.02 11.55
CA ASN A 156 -11.08 -2.75 12.01
C ASN A 156 -10.39 -1.62 11.25
N VAL A 157 -11.14 -0.61 10.87
CA VAL A 157 -10.61 0.60 10.23
C VAL A 157 -11.06 1.81 11.03
N GLU A 158 -10.14 2.71 11.29
CA GLU A 158 -10.37 4.00 11.91
C GLU A 158 -9.83 5.10 11.00
N GLU A 159 -10.63 6.12 10.76
CA GLU A 159 -10.23 7.32 10.03
C GLU A 159 -10.35 8.51 10.98
N THR A 160 -9.31 9.33 11.07
CA THR A 160 -9.28 10.51 11.92
C THR A 160 -8.94 11.74 11.09
N ALA A 161 -9.68 12.83 11.31
CA ALA A 161 -9.42 14.13 10.70
C ALA A 161 -9.43 15.23 11.76
N PHE A 162 -8.48 16.16 11.69
CA PHE A 162 -8.36 17.29 12.62
C PHE A 162 -8.89 18.59 12.01
N ASP A 163 -9.33 19.51 12.86
CA ASP A 163 -9.53 20.91 12.51
C ASP A 163 -8.31 21.78 12.86
N GLU A 164 -8.39 23.09 12.59
CA GLU A 164 -7.36 24.08 12.94
C GLU A 164 -7.14 24.31 14.46
N ASN A 165 -8.01 23.77 15.31
CA ASN A 165 -7.96 23.93 16.77
C ASN A 165 -7.60 22.62 17.49
N VAL A 166 -7.15 21.60 16.76
CA VAL A 166 -6.81 20.25 17.26
C VAL A 166 -8.03 19.49 17.79
N PHE A 167 -9.26 19.93 17.48
CA PHE A 167 -10.42 19.05 17.61
C PHE A 167 -10.35 18.00 16.51
N TYR A 168 -10.96 16.85 16.76
CA TYR A 168 -10.89 15.73 15.83
C TYR A 168 -12.25 15.10 15.59
N THR A 169 -12.39 14.53 14.41
CA THR A 169 -13.45 13.61 14.04
C THR A 169 -12.82 12.24 13.88
N THR A 170 -13.43 11.22 14.48
CA THR A 170 -13.04 9.82 14.28
C THR A 170 -14.22 9.03 13.75
N VAL A 171 -14.02 8.32 12.65
CA VAL A 171 -14.97 7.38 12.05
C VAL A 171 -14.40 5.98 12.21
N THR A 172 -15.09 5.15 13.00
CA THR A 172 -14.67 3.76 13.25
C THR A 172 -15.60 2.81 12.52
N SER A 173 -15.01 1.90 11.75
CA SER A 173 -15.72 0.80 11.10
C SER A 173 -15.14 -0.53 11.60
N GLN A 174 -15.94 -1.26 12.38
CA GLN A 174 -15.56 -2.54 12.96
C GLN A 174 -16.03 -3.71 12.09
N ASN A 175 -15.27 -4.81 12.14
CA ASN A 175 -15.58 -6.06 11.47
C ASN A 175 -15.74 -5.97 9.95
N LEU A 176 -14.91 -5.16 9.29
CA LEU A 176 -14.86 -5.09 7.83
C LEU A 176 -14.32 -6.39 7.27
N THR A 177 -14.94 -6.88 6.19
CA THR A 177 -14.54 -8.14 5.56
C THR A 177 -13.68 -7.87 4.33
N LEU A 178 -12.58 -8.59 4.16
CA LEU A 178 -11.82 -8.61 2.91
C LEU A 178 -12.65 -9.30 1.82
N THR A 179 -13.19 -8.52 0.89
CA THR A 179 -14.11 -9.00 -0.15
C THR A 179 -13.43 -9.26 -1.49
N ASN A 180 -12.27 -8.63 -1.73
CA ASN A 180 -11.56 -8.78 -2.99
C ASN A 180 -10.03 -8.65 -2.81
N ILE A 181 -9.30 -9.46 -3.58
CA ILE A 181 -7.85 -9.38 -3.76
C ILE A 181 -7.59 -9.43 -5.27
N SER A 182 -6.90 -8.43 -5.81
CA SER A 182 -6.56 -8.39 -7.23
C SER A 182 -5.08 -8.09 -7.43
N ALA A 183 -4.42 -8.81 -8.33
CA ALA A 183 -3.10 -8.42 -8.79
C ALA A 183 -3.20 -7.12 -9.60
N VAL A 184 -2.26 -6.19 -9.41
CA VAL A 184 -2.15 -5.02 -10.27
C VAL A 184 -1.52 -5.45 -11.60
N PRO A 185 -2.19 -5.25 -12.75
CA PRO A 185 -1.64 -5.67 -14.03
C PRO A 185 -0.28 -5.02 -14.30
N VAL A 186 0.71 -5.85 -14.63
CA VAL A 186 2.01 -5.35 -15.11
C VAL A 186 1.79 -4.64 -16.45
N PRO A 187 2.28 -3.40 -16.64
CA PRO A 187 2.06 -2.66 -17.88
C PRO A 187 2.45 -3.46 -19.12
N ALA A 188 1.61 -3.40 -20.17
CA ALA A 188 1.86 -4.07 -21.46
C ALA A 188 3.22 -3.71 -22.07
N ALA A 189 3.79 -2.56 -21.67
CA ALA A 189 5.14 -2.15 -22.02
C ALA A 189 6.18 -3.22 -21.66
N VAL A 190 6.07 -3.92 -20.52
CA VAL A 190 7.03 -4.98 -20.15
C VAL A 190 7.00 -6.11 -21.19
N TRP A 191 5.81 -6.51 -21.63
CA TRP A 191 5.64 -7.50 -22.69
C TRP A 191 6.15 -7.00 -24.05
N LEU A 192 5.89 -5.73 -24.37
CA LEU A 192 6.36 -5.10 -25.61
C LEU A 192 7.89 -5.01 -25.64
N PHE A 193 8.52 -4.61 -24.54
CA PHE A 193 9.97 -4.55 -24.42
C PHE A 193 10.58 -5.95 -24.44
N GLY A 194 10.00 -6.90 -23.72
CA GLY A 194 10.48 -8.29 -23.72
C GLY A 194 10.44 -8.92 -25.11
N THR A 195 9.31 -8.81 -25.81
CA THR A 195 9.13 -9.35 -27.17
C THR A 195 9.91 -8.55 -28.22
N GLY A 196 9.99 -7.22 -28.07
CA GLY A 196 10.77 -6.33 -28.93
C GLY A 196 12.27 -6.63 -28.88
N LEU A 197 12.85 -6.81 -27.69
CA LEU A 197 14.26 -7.21 -27.53
C LEU A 197 14.55 -8.56 -28.19
N LEU A 198 13.69 -9.56 -27.97
CA LEU A 198 13.81 -10.87 -28.64
C LEU A 198 13.75 -10.74 -30.17
N GLY A 199 12.86 -9.87 -30.68
CA GLY A 199 12.78 -9.57 -32.10
C GLY A 199 14.07 -8.99 -32.67
N ILE A 200 14.69 -8.02 -31.98
CA ILE A 200 15.94 -7.37 -32.39
C ILE A 200 17.11 -8.37 -32.40
N PHE A 201 17.25 -9.18 -31.34
CA PHE A 201 18.30 -10.20 -31.29
C PHE A 201 18.12 -11.30 -32.34
N GLY A 202 16.87 -11.71 -32.60
CA GLY A 202 16.55 -12.69 -33.65
C GLY A 202 16.86 -12.20 -35.06
N PHE A 203 16.65 -10.90 -35.34
CA PHE A 203 16.89 -10.32 -36.65
C PHE A 203 18.38 -10.17 -36.99
N ASN A 204 19.22 -9.81 -36.01
CA ASN A 204 20.67 -9.67 -36.23
C ASN A 204 21.38 -11.01 -36.48
N TYR A 205 20.83 -12.12 -35.98
CA TYR A 205 21.41 -13.44 -36.21
C TYR A 205 21.30 -13.92 -37.67
N ARG A 206 20.33 -13.40 -38.45
CA ARG A 206 20.15 -13.77 -39.85
C ARG A 206 21.15 -13.12 -40.82
N LYS A 207 21.80 -12.01 -40.45
CA LYS A 207 22.72 -11.29 -41.35
C LYS A 207 24.11 -11.93 -41.49
N ASN A 208 24.48 -12.85 -40.60
CA ASN A 208 25.81 -13.50 -40.61
C ASN A 208 25.81 -14.89 -41.28
N LYS A 209 24.81 -15.20 -42.12
CA LYS A 209 24.72 -16.46 -42.88
C LYS A 209 24.63 -16.28 -44.40
N ALA A 210 24.92 -15.08 -44.92
CA ALA A 210 25.11 -14.82 -46.34
C ALA A 210 26.60 -14.65 -46.65
#